data_AF-A0A2L1U2D2-F1
#
_entry.id   AF-A0A2L1U2D2-F1
#
_cell.length_a   1.000
_cell.length_b   1.000
_cell.length_c   1.000
_cell.angle_alpha   90.00
_cell.angle_beta   90.00
_cell.angle_gamma   90.00
#
_symmetry.space_group_name_H-M   'P 1'
#
loop_
_entity.id
_entity.type
_entity.pdbx_description
1 polymer ?
#
loop_
_entity_poly.entity_id
_entity_poly.type
_entity_poly.pdbx_seq_one_letter_code
_entity_poly.pdbx_strand_id
1 'polypeptide(L)'
;MAGGTWENQNKVRPGVYINTASERKSMTAVGERGTVAIPLTLGWGQAKEVLTIHVGDDVKELLGYDITAPEMLLVKEAFKRAKTVKLYRLAEGTKAQASMGM
;
A
#
# COMPACT_ATOMS: atom_id res chain seq x y z
N MET A 1 22.52 13.33 16.56
CA MET A 1 23.48 13.03 17.63
C MET A 1 23.70 11.53 17.66
N ALA A 2 24.95 11.09 17.61
CA ALA A 2 25.37 9.73 17.28
C ALA A 2 24.95 8.71 18.36
N GLY A 3 24.05 7.80 18.01
CA GLY A 3 23.78 6.59 18.79
C GLY A 3 24.81 5.54 18.38
N GLY A 4 25.73 5.21 19.29
CA GLY A 4 26.76 4.21 19.06
C GLY A 4 26.16 2.85 18.68
N THR A 5 26.78 2.17 17.74
CA THR A 5 26.38 0.85 17.26
C THR A 5 26.67 -0.19 18.35
N TRP A 6 25.63 -0.90 18.79
CA TRP A 6 25.70 -1.92 19.83
C TRP A 6 25.89 -3.29 19.19
N GLU A 7 27.02 -3.97 19.45
CA GLU A 7 27.40 -5.19 18.73
C GLU A 7 27.29 -6.51 19.51
N ASN A 8 27.21 -6.53 20.85
CA ASN A 8 27.12 -7.80 21.61
C ASN A 8 26.37 -7.70 22.95
N GLN A 9 25.68 -8.78 23.34
CA GLN A 9 25.02 -8.92 24.65
C GLN A 9 25.29 -10.31 25.25
N ASN A 10 25.75 -10.36 26.51
CA ASN A 10 25.83 -11.60 27.29
C ASN A 10 25.09 -11.40 28.62
N LYS A 11 23.89 -11.98 28.76
CA LYS A 11 23.03 -11.78 29.94
C LYS A 11 22.71 -13.12 30.61
N VAL A 12 23.27 -13.33 31.80
CA VAL A 12 23.17 -14.59 32.60
C VAL A 12 22.10 -14.51 33.71
N ARG A 13 21.36 -13.41 33.86
CA ARG A 13 20.30 -13.28 34.90
C ARG A 13 18.94 -12.86 34.32
N PRO A 14 17.83 -13.47 34.77
CA PRO A 14 16.49 -13.22 34.23
C PRO A 14 16.07 -11.77 34.51
N GLY A 15 15.87 -11.02 33.44
CA GLY A 15 15.34 -9.66 33.48
C GLY A 15 14.96 -9.23 32.07
N VAL A 16 13.77 -8.63 31.92
CA VAL A 16 13.22 -8.22 30.62
C VAL A 16 14.05 -7.07 30.05
N TYR A 17 14.40 -7.16 28.76
CA TYR A 17 15.07 -6.09 28.02
C TYR A 17 14.04 -5.47 27.06
N ILE A 18 13.83 -4.16 27.18
CA ILE A 18 12.95 -3.39 26.31
C ILE A 18 13.84 -2.46 25.50
N ASN A 19 13.87 -2.65 24.18
CA ASN A 19 14.49 -1.69 23.27
C ASN A 19 13.40 -0.78 22.69
N THR A 20 13.45 0.51 23.00
CA THR A 20 12.58 1.52 22.40
C THR A 20 13.37 2.25 21.32
N ALA A 21 13.34 1.72 20.10
CA ALA A 21 13.80 2.43 18.92
C ALA A 21 12.67 3.32 18.40
N SER A 22 12.88 4.62 18.33
CA SER A 22 11.99 5.52 17.60
C SER A 22 12.48 5.58 16.15
N GLU A 23 11.62 5.23 15.18
CA GLU A 23 11.85 5.67 13.81
C GLU A 23 11.85 7.20 13.81
N ARG A 24 12.91 7.82 13.29
CA ARG A 24 12.93 9.27 13.10
C ARG A 24 11.78 9.64 12.18
N LYS A 25 10.68 10.12 12.75
CA LYS A 25 9.63 10.78 11.99
C LYS A 25 10.29 11.98 11.32
N SER A 26 10.29 12.01 9.98
CA SER A 26 10.69 13.19 9.21
C SER A 26 9.85 14.37 9.73
N MET A 27 10.46 15.20 10.56
CA MET A 27 9.72 16.19 11.35
C MET A 27 9.37 17.42 10.52
N THR A 28 9.80 17.48 9.26
CA THR A 28 9.52 18.62 8.38
C THR A 28 9.76 18.21 6.92
N ALA A 29 8.74 17.67 6.27
CA ALA A 29 8.64 17.75 4.81
C ALA A 29 7.41 18.59 4.50
N VAL A 30 7.59 19.91 4.45
CA VAL A 30 6.61 20.81 3.81
C VAL A 30 6.53 20.36 2.35
N GLY A 31 5.55 19.51 2.02
CA GLY A 31 5.40 18.90 0.70
C GLY A 31 5.32 17.36 0.68
N GLU A 32 5.39 16.66 1.81
CA GLU A 32 5.13 15.20 1.80
C GLU A 32 3.66 14.93 1.50
N ARG A 33 3.42 14.48 0.26
CA ARG A 33 2.12 13.92 -0.13
C ARG A 33 1.87 12.65 0.68
N GLY A 34 0.69 12.57 1.30
CA GLY A 34 0.33 11.49 2.22
C GLY A 34 -0.05 10.18 1.53
N THR A 35 -0.42 9.21 2.37
CA THR A 35 -1.07 7.95 1.94
C THR A 35 -2.57 8.06 2.18
N VAL A 36 -3.39 7.65 1.22
CA VAL A 36 -4.85 7.57 1.35
C VAL A 36 -5.33 6.15 1.17
N ALA A 37 -6.35 5.73 1.92
CA ALA A 37 -7.01 4.45 1.74
C ALA A 37 -8.39 4.67 1.11
N ILE A 38 -8.72 3.94 0.05
CA ILE A 38 -9.99 4.09 -0.68
C ILE A 38 -10.60 2.70 -0.91
N PRO A 39 -11.84 2.48 -0.43
CA PRO A 39 -12.60 1.29 -0.77
C PRO A 39 -13.30 1.48 -2.13
N LEU A 40 -13.13 0.53 -3.05
CA LEU A 40 -13.72 0.58 -4.39
C LEU A 40 -14.34 -0.77 -4.78
N THR A 41 -15.45 -0.70 -5.51
CA THR A 41 -16.08 -1.86 -6.17
C THR A 41 -15.52 -1.98 -7.59
N LEU A 42 -14.62 -2.93 -7.81
CA LEU A 42 -14.00 -3.19 -9.12
C LEU A 42 -14.36 -4.57 -9.64
N GLY A 43 -14.37 -4.73 -10.98
CA GLY A 43 -14.59 -6.01 -11.66
C GLY A 43 -13.37 -6.94 -11.63
N TRP A 44 -12.17 -6.39 -11.46
CA TRP A 44 -10.89 -7.11 -11.56
C TRP A 44 -9.95 -6.79 -10.37
N GLY A 45 -8.94 -7.64 -10.14
CA GLY A 45 -7.98 -7.54 -9.04
C GLY A 45 -8.26 -8.48 -7.86
N GLN A 46 -7.39 -8.48 -6.83
CA GLN A 46 -7.58 -9.29 -5.62
C GLN A 46 -8.76 -8.75 -4.80
N ALA A 47 -9.72 -9.62 -4.46
CA ALA A 47 -10.88 -9.25 -3.64
C ALA A 47 -10.52 -9.32 -2.15
N LYS A 48 -11.09 -8.39 -1.35
CA LYS A 48 -10.91 -8.33 0.12
C LYS A 48 -9.46 -8.18 0.61
N GLU A 49 -8.55 -7.76 -0.26
CA GLU A 49 -7.15 -7.48 0.06
C GLU A 49 -6.83 -6.00 -0.16
N VAL A 50 -5.84 -5.50 0.58
CA VAL A 50 -5.34 -4.13 0.46
C VAL A 50 -4.20 -4.11 -0.56
N LEU A 51 -4.45 -3.49 -1.71
CA LEU A 51 -3.43 -3.24 -2.71
C LEU A 51 -2.80 -1.87 -2.47
N THR A 52 -1.48 -1.80 -2.42
CA THR A 52 -0.77 -0.51 -2.32
C THR A 52 -0.29 -0.10 -3.72
N ILE A 53 -0.68 1.10 -4.14
CA ILE A 53 -0.34 1.67 -5.45
C ILE A 53 0.37 3.00 -5.21
N HIS A 54 1.53 3.18 -5.83
CA HIS A 54 2.29 4.41 -5.79
C HIS A 54 2.05 5.26 -7.05
N VAL A 55 2.32 6.56 -6.95
CA VAL A 55 2.33 7.44 -8.13
C VAL A 55 3.38 6.93 -9.12
N GLY A 56 2.95 6.60 -10.34
CA GLY A 56 3.80 6.13 -11.43
C GLY A 56 3.75 4.61 -11.67
N ASP A 57 3.12 3.84 -10.79
CA ASP A 57 2.90 2.41 -11.01
C ASP A 57 1.92 2.17 -12.17
N ASP A 58 2.10 1.06 -12.88
CA ASP A 58 1.18 0.66 -13.94
C ASP A 58 -0.11 0.06 -13.35
N VAL A 59 -1.13 0.91 -13.24
CA VAL A 59 -2.45 0.54 -12.71
C VAL A 59 -3.14 -0.49 -13.59
N LYS A 60 -2.78 -0.58 -14.88
CA LYS A 60 -3.36 -1.53 -15.81
C LYS A 60 -2.92 -2.97 -15.52
N GLU A 61 -1.67 -3.17 -15.13
CA GLU A 61 -1.19 -4.50 -14.73
C GLU A 61 -1.85 -4.96 -13.42
N LEU A 62 -2.06 -4.04 -12.49
CA LEU A 62 -2.61 -4.35 -11.17
C LEU A 62 -4.13 -4.56 -11.17
N LEU A 63 -4.86 -3.69 -11.87
CA LEU A 63 -6.31 -3.62 -11.81
C LEU A 63 -7.00 -3.94 -13.14
N GLY A 64 -6.25 -4.10 -14.24
CA GLY A 64 -6.81 -4.41 -15.56
C GLY A 64 -7.49 -3.22 -16.26
N TYR A 65 -7.50 -2.04 -15.64
CA TYR A 65 -8.10 -0.82 -16.16
C TYR A 65 -7.02 0.22 -16.47
N ASP A 66 -7.26 1.02 -17.50
CA ASP A 66 -6.46 2.21 -17.76
C ASP A 66 -6.72 3.29 -16.69
N ILE A 67 -5.72 4.11 -16.37
CA ILE A 67 -5.87 5.21 -15.38
C ILE A 67 -6.88 6.28 -15.81
N THR A 68 -7.21 6.36 -17.11
CA THR A 68 -8.23 7.25 -17.67
C THR A 68 -9.63 6.64 -17.68
N ALA A 69 -9.77 5.35 -17.35
CA ALA A 69 -11.06 4.67 -17.30
C ALA A 69 -11.97 5.31 -16.22
N PRO A 70 -13.30 5.34 -16.44
CA PRO A 70 -14.24 5.94 -15.49
C PRO A 70 -14.19 5.27 -14.11
N GLU A 71 -13.89 3.98 -14.04
CA GLU A 71 -13.72 3.21 -12.81
C GLU A 71 -12.52 3.69 -11.96
N MET A 72 -11.51 4.29 -12.60
CA MET A 72 -10.29 4.79 -11.95
C MET A 72 -10.35 6.29 -11.59
N LEU A 73 -11.49 6.95 -11.79
CA LEU A 73 -11.65 8.39 -11.51
C LEU A 73 -11.26 8.72 -10.07
N LEU A 74 -11.75 7.97 -9.08
CA LEU A 74 -11.48 8.22 -7.67
C LEU A 74 -9.99 8.03 -7.32
N VAL A 75 -9.34 7.04 -7.96
CA VAL A 75 -7.90 6.79 -7.81
C VAL A 75 -7.09 7.93 -8.43
N LYS A 76 -7.47 8.40 -9.62
CA LYS A 76 -6.85 9.53 -10.30
C LYS A 76 -6.97 10.82 -9.50
N GLU A 77 -8.14 11.11 -8.93
CA GLU A 77 -8.36 12.28 -8.07
C GLU A 77 -7.52 12.19 -6.79
N ALA A 78 -7.39 11.00 -6.21
CA ALA A 78 -6.55 10.77 -5.04
C ALA A 78 -5.06 11.07 -5.31
N PHE A 79 -4.53 10.65 -6.45
CA PHE A 79 -3.14 10.88 -6.83
C PHE A 79 -2.79 12.35 -7.12
N LYS A 80 -3.77 13.26 -7.24
CA LYS A 80 -3.49 14.71 -7.32
C LYS A 80 -2.78 15.25 -6.08
N ARG A 81 -3.07 14.69 -4.90
CA ARG A 81 -2.51 15.15 -3.61
C ARG A 81 -1.88 14.04 -2.76
N ALA A 82 -2.17 12.76 -3.05
CA ALA A 82 -1.54 11.62 -2.38
C ALA A 82 -0.33 11.09 -3.17
N LYS A 83 0.65 10.51 -2.45
CA LYS A 83 1.79 9.78 -3.02
C LYS A 83 1.48 8.29 -3.16
N THR A 84 0.66 7.77 -2.27
CA THR A 84 0.33 6.36 -2.16
C THR A 84 -1.16 6.20 -1.96
N VAL A 85 -1.79 5.34 -2.74
CA VAL A 85 -3.19 4.94 -2.60
C VAL A 85 -3.23 3.48 -2.17
N LYS A 86 -3.87 3.21 -1.03
CA LYS A 86 -4.19 1.86 -0.56
C LYS A 86 -5.61 1.54 -1.00
N LEU A 87 -5.75 0.73 -2.03
CA LEU A 87 -7.03 0.36 -2.60
C LEU A 87 -7.54 -0.93 -1.95
N TYR A 88 -8.79 -0.93 -1.52
CA TYR A 88 -9.47 -2.12 -1.00
C TYR A 88 -10.65 -2.49 -1.89
N ARG A 89 -10.62 -3.69 -2.47
CA ARG A 89 -11.71 -4.17 -3.34
C ARG A 89 -12.85 -4.73 -2.49
N LEU A 90 -14.00 -4.03 -2.50
CA LEU A 90 -15.18 -4.35 -1.69
C LEU A 90 -15.98 -5.55 -2.19
N ALA A 91 -16.09 -5.72 -3.51
CA ALA A 91 -16.99 -6.70 -4.12
C ALA A 91 -16.26 -7.96 -4.57
N GLU A 92 -16.86 -9.12 -4.31
CA GLU A 92 -16.52 -10.39 -4.96
C GLU A 92 -17.38 -10.53 -6.23
N GLY A 93 -16.72 -10.68 -7.38
CA GLY A 93 -17.38 -10.90 -8.67
C GLY A 93 -17.26 -12.35 -9.13
N THR A 94 -18.09 -12.74 -10.11
CA THR A 94 -18.00 -14.05 -10.77
C THR A 94 -16.91 -14.04 -11.83
N LYS A 95 -15.99 -15.01 -11.79
CA LYS A 95 -14.94 -15.14 -12.81
C LYS A 95 -15.57 -15.56 -14.14
N ALA A 96 -15.14 -14.93 -15.24
CA ALA A 96 -15.57 -15.33 -16.58
C ALA A 96 -15.10 -16.76 -16.90
N GLN A 97 -15.96 -17.55 -17.56
CA GLN A 97 -15.66 -18.91 -18.00
C GLN A 97 -15.87 -19.01 -19.51
N ALA A 98 -14.93 -19.67 -20.19
CA ALA A 98 -15.04 -20.00 -21.61
C ALA A 98 -14.62 -21.46 -21.80
N SER A 99 -15.40 -22.22 -22.57
CA SER A 99 -15.03 -23.55 -23.03
C SER A 99 -14.42 -23.41 -24.42
N MET A 100 -13.12 -23.72 -24.56
CA MET A 100 -12.50 -23.84 -25.88
C MET A 100 -12.66 -25.28 -26.33
N GLY A 101 -13.56 -25.51 -27.29
CA GLY A 101 -13.72 -26.81 -27.95
C GLY A 101 -12.46 -27.16 -28.75
N MET A 102 -12.04 -28.42 -28.64
CA MET A 102 -11.02 -29.01 -29.51
C MET A 102 -11.51 -29.14 -30.95
#